data_AF-A0A359H155-F1
#
_entry.id   AF-A0A359H155-F1
#
_cell.length_a   1.000
_cell.length_b   1.000
_cell.length_c   1.000
_cell.angle_alpha   90.00
_cell.angle_beta   90.00
_cell.angle_gamma   90.00
#
_symmetry.space_group_name_H-M   'P 1'
#
loop_
_entity.id
_entity.type
_entity.pdbx_description
1 polymer ?
#
loop_
_entity_poly.entity_id
_entity_poly.type
_entity_poly.pdbx_seq_one_letter_code
_entity_poly.pdbx_strand_id
1 'polypeptide(L)'
;LIAAEAAFSQPTPDKVKASNYLNAIRKRAPLLVPTTSLTVTLDMIIDEKSKELFAEGQRYFDMIRLNRTITFNDDFIKPAVIITHRTVSIDRTFYKAILPISKGEMDANPAIAGQQNTGY
;
A
#
# COMPACT_ATOMS: atom_id res chain seq x y z
N LEU A 1 3.56 13.74 0.26
CA LEU A 1 4.10 12.43 0.71
C LEU A 1 4.78 11.64 -0.41
N ILE A 2 4.27 11.64 -1.65
CA ILE A 2 5.00 11.05 -2.81
C ILE A 2 6.42 11.64 -2.95
N ALA A 3 6.56 12.97 -2.86
CA ALA A 3 7.87 13.63 -2.91
C ALA A 3 8.82 13.20 -1.77
N ALA A 4 8.29 12.96 -0.56
CA ALA A 4 9.08 12.48 0.57
C ALA A 4 9.61 11.06 0.31
N GLU A 5 8.72 10.18 -0.15
CA GLU A 5 9.05 8.81 -0.52
C GLU A 5 10.07 8.77 -1.66
N ALA A 6 9.83 9.52 -2.74
CA ALA A 6 10.73 9.58 -3.89
C ALA A 6 12.12 10.08 -3.52
N ALA A 7 12.23 11.12 -2.68
CA ALA A 7 13.51 11.63 -2.18
C ALA A 7 14.25 10.58 -1.32
N PHE A 8 13.51 9.81 -0.52
CA PHE A 8 14.08 8.74 0.31
C PHE A 8 14.54 7.52 -0.51
N SER A 9 13.83 7.19 -1.60
CA SER A 9 14.05 5.98 -2.39
C SER A 9 15.04 6.15 -3.56
N GLN A 10 15.71 7.29 -3.69
CA GLN A 10 16.75 7.48 -4.71
C GLN A 10 17.95 6.54 -4.47
N PRO A 11 18.74 6.19 -5.51
CA PRO A 11 19.98 5.44 -5.34
C PRO A 11 20.93 6.05 -4.31
N THR A 12 20.94 7.39 -4.23
CA THR A 12 21.54 8.15 -3.13
C THR A 12 20.43 8.97 -2.45
N PRO A 13 19.88 8.51 -1.31
CA PRO A 13 18.74 9.16 -0.66
C PRO A 13 18.99 10.62 -0.27
N ASP A 14 18.12 11.53 -0.72
CA ASP A 14 18.07 12.91 -0.24
C ASP A 14 17.21 12.97 1.03
N LYS A 15 17.79 12.53 2.15
CA LYS A 15 17.08 12.43 3.43
C LYS A 15 16.68 13.79 4.01
N VAL A 16 17.37 14.87 3.64
CA VAL A 16 17.00 16.24 4.03
C VAL A 16 15.68 16.64 3.37
N LYS A 17 15.55 16.45 2.05
CA LYS A 17 14.26 16.68 1.37
C LYS A 17 13.18 15.74 1.87
N ALA A 18 13.48 14.45 2.06
CA ALA A 18 12.52 13.49 2.58
C ALA A 18 11.94 13.93 3.93
N SER A 19 12.79 14.32 4.89
CA SER A 19 12.35 14.80 6.20
C SER A 19 11.55 16.10 6.10
N ASN A 20 11.97 17.03 5.24
CA ASN A 20 11.27 18.31 5.05
C ASN A 20 9.86 18.10 4.48
N TYR A 21 9.73 17.28 3.44
CA TYR A 21 8.43 16.97 2.84
C TYR A 21 7.52 16.17 3.78
N LEU A 22 8.08 15.25 4.58
CA LEU A 22 7.30 14.52 5.59
C LEU A 22 6.82 15.46 6.70
N ASN A 23 7.71 16.30 7.24
CA ASN A 23 7.36 17.26 8.29
C ASN A 23 6.34 18.30 7.84
N ALA A 24 6.32 18.66 6.54
CA ALA A 24 5.31 19.57 6.01
C ALA A 24 3.87 19.05 6.24
N ILE A 25 3.67 17.73 6.28
CA ILE A 25 2.38 17.10 6.58
C ILE A 25 2.22 16.86 8.08
N ARG A 26 3.26 16.33 8.75
CA ARG A 26 3.22 16.02 10.20
C ARG A 26 2.98 17.24 11.10
N LYS A 27 3.14 18.48 10.59
CA LYS A 27 2.78 19.72 11.30
C LYS A 27 1.34 19.74 11.81
N ARG A 28 0.41 18.96 11.24
CA ARG A 28 -0.97 18.83 11.76
C ARG A 28 -1.04 18.11 13.11
N ALA A 29 0.03 17.45 13.54
CA ALA A 29 0.17 16.84 14.87
C ALA A 29 1.25 17.60 15.68
N PRO A 30 0.88 18.68 16.41
CA PRO A 30 1.84 19.65 16.97
C PRO A 30 2.75 19.08 18.07
N LEU A 31 2.36 17.97 18.72
CA LEU A 31 3.17 17.31 19.75
C LEU A 31 4.15 16.27 19.19
N LEU A 32 4.12 16.05 17.88
CA LEU A 32 4.93 15.03 17.23
C LEU A 32 6.32 15.59 16.93
N VAL A 33 7.36 14.96 17.48
CA VAL A 33 8.75 15.36 17.23
C VAL A 33 9.04 15.33 15.72
N PRO A 34 9.51 16.45 15.12
CA PRO A 34 9.86 16.49 13.71
C PRO A 34 10.93 15.46 13.36
N THR A 35 10.78 14.82 12.21
CA THR A 35 11.84 13.95 11.68
C THR A 35 13.02 14.77 11.17
N THR A 36 14.21 14.19 11.13
CA THR A 36 15.41 14.81 10.57
C THR A 36 16.00 13.91 9.49
N SER A 37 17.02 14.36 8.79
CA SER A 37 17.76 13.53 7.83
C SER A 37 18.39 12.28 8.46
N LEU A 38 18.60 12.26 9.79
CA LEU A 38 19.12 11.13 10.54
C LEU A 38 18.03 10.13 10.95
N THR A 39 16.79 10.59 11.14
CA THR A 39 15.70 9.77 11.70
C THR A 39 14.63 9.38 10.70
N VAL A 40 14.55 10.04 9.54
CA VAL A 40 13.54 9.72 8.52
C VAL A 40 13.72 8.29 8.00
N THR A 41 12.62 7.56 7.93
CA THR A 41 12.55 6.20 7.36
C THR A 41 11.41 6.10 6.36
N LEU A 42 11.46 5.08 5.51
CA LEU A 42 10.33 4.76 4.62
C LEU A 42 9.07 4.44 5.42
N ASP A 43 9.18 3.72 6.54
CA ASP A 43 8.02 3.39 7.39
C ASP A 43 7.32 4.63 7.92
N MET A 44 8.07 5.62 8.40
CA MET A 44 7.48 6.89 8.84
C MET A 44 6.70 7.58 7.71
N ILE A 45 7.19 7.51 6.47
CA ILE A 45 6.52 8.11 5.31
C ILE A 45 5.26 7.33 4.95
N ILE A 46 5.31 6.01 4.93
CA ILE A 46 4.18 5.13 4.57
C ILE A 46 3.10 5.13 5.66
N ASP A 47 3.49 5.24 6.93
CA ASP A 47 2.56 5.40 8.05
C ASP A 47 1.86 6.76 8.00
N GLU A 48 2.58 7.82 7.65
CA GLU A 48 1.95 9.13 7.45
C GLU A 48 1.00 9.12 6.25
N LYS A 49 1.34 8.42 5.15
CA LYS A 49 0.40 8.20 4.02
C LYS A 49 -0.85 7.46 4.46
N SER A 50 -0.72 6.47 5.33
CA SER A 50 -1.88 5.73 5.86
C SER A 50 -2.84 6.59 6.67
N LYS A 51 -2.31 7.61 7.36
CA LYS A 51 -3.11 8.54 8.17
C LYS A 51 -3.71 9.64 7.31
N GLU A 52 -2.89 10.27 6.48
CA GLU A 52 -3.29 11.42 5.67
C GLU A 52 -4.31 11.04 4.59
N LEU A 53 -4.16 9.86 3.98
CA LEU A 53 -4.95 9.40 2.83
C LEU A 53 -5.91 8.26 3.21
N PHE A 54 -6.39 8.27 4.45
CA PHE A 54 -7.35 7.28 4.93
C PHE A 54 -8.64 7.36 4.11
N ALA A 55 -9.15 6.19 3.68
CA ALA A 55 -10.31 6.06 2.81
C ALA A 55 -10.16 6.64 1.38
N GLU A 56 -8.94 7.02 0.96
CA GLU A 56 -8.66 7.55 -0.39
C GLU A 56 -8.04 6.51 -1.35
N GLY A 57 -8.17 5.22 -1.02
CA GLY A 57 -7.77 4.11 -1.89
C GLY A 57 -6.26 3.84 -2.00
N GLN A 58 -5.40 4.52 -1.26
CA GLN A 58 -3.94 4.41 -1.44
C GLN A 58 -3.31 3.23 -0.68
N ARG A 59 -3.82 2.91 0.51
CA ARG A 59 -3.15 2.00 1.45
C ARG A 59 -2.91 0.62 0.86
N TYR A 60 -3.89 0.06 0.16
CA TYR A 60 -3.76 -1.26 -0.46
C TYR A 60 -2.58 -1.29 -1.45
N PHE A 61 -2.55 -0.37 -2.41
CA PHE A 61 -1.50 -0.32 -3.43
C PHE A 61 -0.12 -0.01 -2.85
N ASP A 62 -0.03 0.85 -1.83
CA ASP A 62 1.22 1.12 -1.13
C ASP A 62 1.82 -0.12 -0.49
N MET A 63 1.00 -0.95 0.14
CA MET A 63 1.46 -2.20 0.74
C MET A 63 1.91 -3.21 -0.31
N ILE A 64 1.11 -3.41 -1.36
CA ILE A 64 1.41 -4.38 -2.43
C ILE A 64 2.68 -3.99 -3.21
N ARG A 65 2.80 -2.73 -3.65
CA ARG A 65 3.96 -2.30 -4.46
C ARG A 65 5.28 -2.32 -3.69
N LEU A 66 5.23 -2.11 -2.37
CA LEU A 66 6.40 -2.18 -1.48
C LEU A 66 6.66 -3.60 -0.95
N ASN A 67 5.93 -4.61 -1.45
CA ASN A 67 6.02 -5.99 -0.98
C ASN A 67 5.84 -6.12 0.54
N ARG A 68 4.90 -5.35 1.11
CA ARG A 68 4.54 -5.39 2.54
C ARG A 68 3.30 -6.24 2.74
N THR A 69 3.25 -6.93 3.87
CA THR A 69 2.09 -7.71 4.28
C THR A 69 0.98 -6.81 4.82
N ILE A 70 -0.25 -7.03 4.35
CA ILE A 70 -1.47 -6.46 4.92
C ILE A 70 -2.04 -7.50 5.89
N THR A 71 -2.17 -7.13 7.16
CA THR A 71 -2.85 -7.94 8.19
C THR A 71 -4.19 -7.31 8.50
N PHE A 72 -5.27 -8.08 8.35
CA PHE A 72 -6.63 -7.63 8.63
C PHE A 72 -7.03 -7.97 10.06
N ASN A 73 -7.81 -7.10 10.70
CA ASN A 73 -8.43 -7.39 11.99
C ASN A 73 -9.83 -7.97 11.77
N ASP A 74 -9.89 -9.26 11.46
CA ASP A 74 -11.16 -9.96 11.19
C ASP A 74 -11.99 -10.17 12.46
N ASP A 75 -11.35 -10.15 13.64
CA ASP A 75 -12.02 -10.26 14.93
C ASP A 75 -12.97 -9.09 15.21
N PHE A 76 -12.72 -7.92 14.61
CA PHE A 76 -13.58 -6.74 14.77
C PHE A 76 -15.00 -6.95 14.21
N ILE A 77 -15.18 -7.83 13.23
CA ILE A 77 -16.47 -8.03 12.55
C ILE A 77 -17.05 -9.44 12.75
N LYS A 78 -16.30 -10.35 13.39
CA LYS A 78 -16.77 -11.69 13.73
C LYS A 78 -17.73 -11.63 14.93
N PRO A 79 -18.86 -12.39 14.94
CA PRO A 79 -19.30 -13.38 13.96
C PRO A 79 -20.22 -12.84 12.85
N ALA A 80 -20.48 -11.53 12.80
CA ALA A 80 -21.42 -10.93 11.86
C ALA A 80 -21.01 -11.13 10.39
N VAL A 81 -19.70 -11.10 10.10
CA VAL A 81 -19.15 -11.40 8.77
C VAL A 81 -18.03 -12.42 8.89
N ILE A 82 -18.14 -13.52 8.14
CA ILE A 82 -17.11 -14.56 8.05
C ILE A 82 -16.31 -14.35 6.76
N ILE A 83 -15.00 -14.14 6.89
CA ILE A 83 -14.11 -13.96 5.75
C ILE A 83 -13.60 -15.32 5.26
N THR A 84 -13.97 -15.72 4.04
CA THR A 84 -13.63 -17.03 3.45
C THR A 84 -12.73 -16.94 2.22
N HIS A 85 -12.55 -15.75 1.65
CA HIS A 85 -11.92 -15.58 0.34
C HIS A 85 -10.46 -15.14 0.39
N ARG A 86 -9.92 -14.92 1.58
CA ARG A 86 -8.50 -14.61 1.85
C ARG A 86 -8.11 -15.12 3.24
N THR A 87 -6.82 -15.24 3.47
CA THR A 87 -6.23 -15.39 4.80
C THR A 87 -6.26 -14.06 5.56
N VAL A 88 -5.95 -14.10 6.86
CA VAL A 88 -5.84 -12.91 7.74
C VAL A 88 -4.71 -11.99 7.30
N SER A 89 -3.67 -12.55 6.68
CA SER A 89 -2.54 -11.81 6.13
C SER A 89 -2.39 -12.11 4.65
N ILE A 90 -2.18 -11.08 3.84
CA ILE A 90 -1.87 -11.19 2.41
C ILE A 90 -0.67 -10.31 2.06
N ASP A 91 0.03 -10.66 0.99
CA ASP A 91 1.03 -9.81 0.34
C ASP A 91 0.82 -9.83 -1.19
N ARG A 92 1.79 -9.33 -1.95
CA ARG A 92 1.70 -9.26 -3.41
C ARG A 92 1.66 -10.63 -4.12
N THR A 93 1.96 -11.72 -3.43
CA THR A 93 1.93 -13.09 -3.99
C THR A 93 0.54 -13.72 -3.89
N PHE A 94 -0.38 -13.11 -3.15
CA PHE A 94 -1.77 -13.56 -3.09
C PHE A 94 -2.42 -13.43 -4.48
N TYR A 95 -2.94 -14.53 -5.03
CA TYR A 95 -3.41 -14.54 -6.43
C TYR A 95 -4.55 -13.56 -6.72
N LYS A 96 -5.37 -13.21 -5.72
CA LYS A 96 -6.40 -12.17 -5.84
C LYS A 96 -5.89 -10.75 -5.56
N ALA A 97 -4.57 -10.55 -5.50
CA ALA A 97 -4.00 -9.21 -5.46
C ALA A 97 -4.17 -8.47 -6.80
N ILE A 98 -4.39 -9.22 -7.88
CA ILE A 98 -4.73 -8.72 -9.20
C ILE A 98 -6.13 -9.25 -9.52
N LEU A 99 -7.02 -8.40 -10.01
CA LEU A 99 -8.36 -8.81 -10.43
C LEU A 99 -8.29 -9.78 -11.62
N PRO A 100 -9.24 -10.70 -11.79
CA PRO A 100 -9.27 -11.56 -12.97
C PRO A 100 -9.47 -10.73 -14.23
N ILE A 101 -8.94 -11.21 -15.34
CA ILE A 101 -9.34 -10.72 -16.66
C ILE A 101 -10.83 -11.05 -16.83
N SER A 102 -11.61 -10.05 -17.25
CA SER A 102 -13.05 -10.20 -17.45
C SER A 102 -13.36 -11.37 -18.38
N LYS A 103 -14.31 -12.22 -17.97
CA LYS A 103 -14.75 -13.35 -18.79
C LYS A 103 -15.26 -12.89 -20.16
N GLY A 104 -16.00 -11.78 -20.23
CA GLY A 104 -16.49 -11.26 -21.50
C GLY A 104 -15.37 -10.86 -22.46
N GLU A 105 -14.28 -10.28 -21.93
CA GLU A 105 -13.10 -9.92 -22.73
C GLU A 105 -12.37 -11.18 -23.23
N MET A 106 -12.23 -12.19 -22.38
CA MET A 106 -11.60 -13.46 -22.77
C MET A 106 -12.42 -14.25 -23.80
N ASP A 107 -13.75 -14.26 -23.65
CA ASP A 107 -14.66 -14.93 -24.58
C ASP A 107 -14.68 -14.21 -25.95
N ALA A 108 -14.57 -12.88 -25.96
CA ALA A 108 -14.58 -12.07 -27.18
C ALA A 108 -13.23 -12.02 -27.91
N ASN A 109 -12.11 -12.21 -27.20
CA ASN A 109 -10.76 -12.11 -27.75
C ASN A 109 -9.98 -13.44 -27.62
N PRO A 110 -9.97 -14.29 -28.67
CA PRO A 110 -9.27 -15.58 -28.65
C PRO A 110 -7.78 -15.49 -28.35
N ALA A 111 -7.12 -14.36 -28.63
CA ALA A 111 -5.68 -14.21 -28.40
C ALA A 111 -5.33 -14.25 -26.91
N ILE A 112 -6.25 -13.84 -26.02
CA ILE A 112 -6.05 -13.78 -24.57
C ILE A 112 -6.80 -14.88 -23.81
N ALA A 113 -7.51 -15.78 -24.51
CA ALA A 113 -8.34 -16.82 -23.88
C ALA A 113 -7.55 -17.76 -22.94
N GLY A 114 -6.25 -17.95 -23.18
CA GLY A 114 -5.36 -18.75 -22.33
C GLY A 114 -4.48 -17.93 -21.38
N GLN A 115 -4.71 -16.61 -21.25
CA GLN A 115 -3.82 -15.68 -20.55
C GLN A 115 -4.41 -15.17 -19.23
N GLN A 116 -5.28 -15.94 -18.57
CA GLN A 116 -5.82 -15.56 -17.27
C GLN A 116 -4.70 -15.36 -16.24
N ASN A 117 -4.93 -14.45 -15.30
CA ASN A 117 -4.06 -14.25 -14.15
C ASN A 117 -3.94 -15.56 -13.35
N THR A 118 -2.70 -15.96 -13.04
CA THR A 118 -2.39 -17.21 -12.33
C THR A 118 -3.27 -17.39 -11.10
N GLY A 119 -3.99 -18.52 -11.02
CA GLY A 119 -4.82 -18.90 -9.88
C GLY A 119 -6.33 -18.62 -10.06
N TYR A 120 -6.73 -17.89 -11.10
CA TYR A 120 -8.13 -17.76 -11.52
C TYR A 120 -8.53 -18.78 -12.58
#